data_AF-A0ABC8K6S5-F1
#
_entry.id   AF-A0ABC8K6S5-F1
#
_cell.length_a   1.000
_cell.length_b   1.000
_cell.length_c   1.000
_cell.angle_alpha   90.00
_cell.angle_beta   90.00
_cell.angle_gamma   90.00
#
_symmetry.space_group_name_H-M   'P 1'
#
loop_
_entity.id
_entity.type
_entity.pdbx_description
1 polymer ?
#
loop_
_entity_poly.entity_id
_entity_poly.type
_entity_poly.pdbx_seq_one_letter_code
_entity_poly.pdbx_strand_id
1 'polypeptide(L)'
;MEAPRRRSLVGNNRKGSKRALTEMNKDDDRVKAANEEFNDVEVWNTLSNGFKRAQLVLDQNRDLLQRVNDNHLSRIPENVSRNVGLINEINGNISRVMKIYTDLAVDFAKNFEAAKSGDTTATTSGSYGCGQSSCGS
;
A
#
# COMPACT_ATOMS: atom_id res chain seq x y z
N MET A 1 -38.24 65.95 9.26
CA MET A 1 -37.15 65.86 8.27
C MET A 1 -36.11 66.90 8.64
N GLU A 2 -34.90 66.42 8.91
CA GLU A 2 -33.79 67.09 9.57
C GLU A 2 -33.13 68.18 8.70
N ALA A 3 -32.50 69.18 9.33
CA ALA A 3 -31.73 70.22 8.65
C ALA A 3 -30.54 70.68 9.55
N PRO A 4 -29.54 71.43 9.05
CA PRO A 4 -28.20 70.91 8.69
C PRO A 4 -27.04 71.74 9.32
N ARG A 5 -25.75 71.43 9.03
CA ARG A 5 -24.70 72.39 8.57
C ARG A 5 -23.23 71.87 8.54
N ARG A 6 -22.65 71.96 7.32
CA ARG A 6 -21.30 72.42 6.83
C ARG A 6 -19.95 72.13 7.55
N ARG A 7 -19.10 71.36 6.82
CA ARG A 7 -17.74 71.62 6.23
C ARG A 7 -16.57 72.17 7.09
N SER A 8 -15.42 71.45 7.12
CA SER A 8 -14.09 71.83 6.52
C SER A 8 -12.85 71.04 7.05
N LEU A 9 -12.03 70.56 6.08
CA LEU A 9 -10.55 70.43 5.95
C LEU A 9 -9.55 70.03 7.07
N VAL A 10 -8.67 69.10 6.65
CA VAL A 10 -7.19 68.98 6.83
C VAL A 10 -6.63 68.25 8.06
N GLY A 11 -5.71 67.30 7.79
CA GLY A 11 -4.75 66.76 8.76
C GLY A 11 -4.08 65.45 8.31
N ASN A 12 -3.05 65.53 7.46
CA ASN A 12 -2.22 64.41 7.01
C ASN A 12 -1.32 63.82 8.12
N ASN A 13 -0.90 62.55 7.96
CA ASN A 13 0.45 61.98 8.17
C ASN A 13 0.44 60.67 8.98
N ARG A 14 1.33 59.69 8.80
CA ARG A 14 2.36 59.25 7.81
C ARG A 14 2.97 57.97 8.45
N LYS A 15 3.69 57.21 7.62
CA LYS A 15 4.64 56.10 7.92
C LYS A 15 3.95 54.74 8.12
N GLY A 16 4.11 53.73 7.28
CA GLY A 16 5.16 53.41 6.31
C GLY A 16 6.11 52.37 6.90
N SER A 17 6.00 51.11 6.44
CA SER A 17 7.09 50.12 6.37
C SER A 17 6.57 48.92 5.56
N LYS A 18 6.70 48.92 4.24
CA LYS A 18 7.74 48.20 3.48
C LYS A 18 8.06 46.78 4.01
N ARG A 19 7.55 45.81 3.25
CA ARG A 19 8.22 44.56 2.82
C ARG A 19 8.87 43.73 3.94
N ALA A 20 8.17 42.70 4.38
CA ALA A 20 8.79 41.40 4.58
C ALA A 20 8.06 40.42 3.66
N LEU A 21 8.66 40.19 2.49
CA LEU A 21 8.33 39.05 1.64
C LEU A 21 8.78 37.82 2.44
N THR A 22 7.85 37.20 3.15
CA THR A 22 8.08 35.86 3.69
C THR A 22 7.90 34.89 2.53
N GLU A 23 9.00 34.63 1.82
CA GLU A 23 9.19 33.34 1.17
C GLU A 23 9.12 32.27 2.26
N MET A 24 8.04 31.51 2.26
CA MET A 24 8.05 30.15 2.81
C MET A 24 7.63 29.25 1.67
N ASN A 25 8.67 28.59 1.13
CA ASN A 25 8.61 27.51 0.16
C ASN A 25 7.39 26.62 0.42
N LYS A 26 6.45 26.58 -0.51
CA LYS A 26 5.36 25.60 -0.57
C LYS A 26 5.61 24.62 -1.71
N ASP A 27 6.83 24.14 -1.81
CA ASP A 27 7.22 23.18 -2.84
C ASP A 27 7.93 22.00 -2.16
N ASP A 28 7.18 21.19 -1.39
CA ASP A 28 7.62 19.80 -1.12
C ASP A 28 6.54 18.80 -0.64
N ASP A 29 5.24 19.14 -0.62
CA ASP A 29 4.20 18.17 -0.23
C ASP A 29 3.57 17.42 -1.41
N ARG A 30 3.88 17.79 -2.66
CA ARG A 30 3.26 17.14 -3.83
C ARG A 30 3.93 15.83 -4.24
N VAL A 31 5.16 15.57 -3.80
CA VAL A 31 5.92 14.36 -4.18
C VAL A 31 5.64 13.19 -3.23
N LYS A 32 5.06 13.44 -2.05
CA LYS A 32 4.74 12.38 -1.08
C LYS A 32 3.52 11.54 -1.45
N ALA A 33 2.49 12.16 -2.02
CA ALA A 33 1.22 11.49 -2.35
C ALA A 33 1.35 10.47 -3.51
N ALA A 34 2.24 10.71 -4.47
CA ALA A 34 2.40 9.82 -5.63
C ALA A 34 3.11 8.50 -5.27
N ASN A 35 3.95 8.49 -4.23
CA ASN A 35 4.65 7.28 -3.77
C ASN A 35 3.78 6.42 -2.85
N GLU A 36 2.81 7.03 -2.14
CA GLU A 36 1.83 6.32 -1.32
C GLU A 36 0.79 5.59 -2.19
N GLU A 37 0.27 6.22 -3.25
CA GLU A 37 -0.74 5.62 -4.13
C GLU A 37 -0.21 4.42 -4.94
N PHE A 38 1.06 4.46 -5.38
CA PHE A 38 1.66 3.37 -6.16
C PHE A 38 1.94 2.12 -5.30
N ASN A 39 2.27 2.30 -4.03
CA ASN A 39 2.53 1.21 -3.08
C ASN A 39 1.22 0.49 -2.70
N ASP A 40 0.12 1.22 -2.56
CA ASP A 40 -1.21 0.66 -2.30
C ASP A 40 -1.70 -0.27 -3.42
N VAL A 41 -1.41 0.07 -4.69
CA VAL A 41 -1.80 -0.75 -5.85
C VAL A 41 -1.06 -2.10 -5.87
N GLU A 42 0.23 -2.11 -5.55
CA GLU A 42 1.03 -3.34 -5.50
C GLU A 42 0.62 -4.25 -4.34
N VAL A 43 0.39 -3.67 -3.16
CA VAL A 43 -0.14 -4.37 -1.99
C VAL A 43 -1.52 -4.97 -2.31
N TRP A 44 -2.40 -4.20 -2.94
CA TRP A 44 -3.74 -4.67 -3.33
C TRP A 44 -3.69 -5.80 -4.36
N ASN A 45 -2.78 -5.73 -5.34
CA ASN A 45 -2.60 -6.80 -6.32
C ASN A 45 -2.13 -8.10 -5.64
N THR A 46 -1.21 -8.01 -4.68
CA THR A 46 -0.73 -9.15 -3.91
C THR A 46 -1.86 -9.80 -3.12
N LEU A 47 -2.66 -9.00 -2.40
CA LEU A 47 -3.84 -9.45 -1.66
C LEU A 47 -4.87 -10.12 -2.57
N SER A 48 -5.26 -9.43 -3.65
CA SER A 48 -6.24 -9.93 -4.62
C SER A 48 -5.83 -11.27 -5.23
N ASN A 49 -4.56 -11.41 -5.62
CA ASN A 49 -4.05 -12.66 -6.18
C ASN A 49 -3.97 -13.77 -5.12
N GLY A 50 -3.57 -13.45 -3.89
CA GLY A 50 -3.59 -14.39 -2.77
C GLY A 50 -4.99 -14.94 -2.49
N PHE A 51 -5.99 -14.06 -2.43
CA PHE A 51 -7.38 -14.48 -2.22
C PHE A 51 -7.93 -15.33 -3.36
N LYS A 52 -7.67 -14.97 -4.63
CA LYS A 52 -8.05 -15.80 -5.78
C LYS A 52 -7.43 -17.20 -5.70
N ARG A 53 -6.16 -17.30 -5.30
CA ARG A 53 -5.50 -18.61 -5.11
C ARG A 53 -6.15 -19.42 -4.00
N ALA A 54 -6.48 -18.80 -2.86
CA ALA A 54 -7.20 -19.48 -1.77
C ALA A 54 -8.58 -19.96 -2.23
N GLN A 55 -9.32 -19.12 -2.97
CA GLN A 55 -10.62 -19.46 -3.53
C GLN A 55 -10.53 -20.67 -4.47
N LEU A 56 -9.57 -20.70 -5.39
CA LEU A 56 -9.39 -21.85 -6.29
C LEU A 56 -9.19 -23.17 -5.53
N VAL A 57 -8.45 -23.16 -4.42
CA VAL A 57 -8.25 -24.35 -3.59
C VAL A 57 -9.53 -24.72 -2.81
N LEU A 58 -10.32 -23.74 -2.38
CA LEU A 58 -11.60 -23.97 -1.72
C LEU A 58 -12.68 -24.48 -2.69
N ASP A 59 -12.66 -24.02 -3.94
CA ASP A 59 -13.53 -24.54 -5.01
C ASP A 59 -13.23 -26.02 -5.28
N GLN A 60 -11.95 -26.41 -5.27
CA GLN A 60 -11.59 -27.84 -5.32
C GLN A 60 -12.16 -28.63 -4.14
N ASN A 61 -12.17 -28.06 -2.92
CA ASN A 61 -12.82 -28.72 -1.78
C ASN A 61 -14.32 -28.88 -1.98
N ARG A 62 -14.99 -27.91 -2.62
CA ARG A 62 -16.41 -28.03 -2.96
C ARG A 62 -16.67 -29.22 -3.87
N ASP A 63 -15.86 -29.39 -4.91
CA ASP A 63 -16.00 -30.51 -5.86
C ASP A 63 -15.69 -31.87 -5.20
N LEU A 64 -14.66 -31.93 -4.35
CA LEU A 64 -14.31 -33.13 -3.59
C LEU A 64 -15.42 -33.52 -2.60
N LEU A 65 -16.00 -32.55 -1.89
CA LEU A 65 -17.14 -32.78 -1.00
C LEU A 65 -18.36 -33.28 -1.76
N GLN A 66 -18.62 -32.73 -2.95
CA GLN A 66 -19.70 -33.24 -3.80
C GLN A 66 -19.47 -34.71 -4.16
N ARG A 67 -18.25 -35.09 -4.55
CA ARG A 67 -17.90 -36.49 -4.84
C ARG A 67 -18.02 -37.40 -3.62
N VAL A 68 -17.63 -36.92 -2.43
CA VAL A 68 -17.82 -37.65 -1.17
C VAL A 68 -19.29 -37.91 -0.90
N ASN A 69 -20.15 -36.92 -1.15
CA ASN A 69 -21.60 -37.06 -0.99
C ASN A 69 -22.17 -38.06 -2.01
N ASP A 70 -21.80 -37.94 -3.29
CA ASP A 70 -22.25 -38.84 -4.35
C ASP A 70 -21.85 -40.30 -4.06
N ASN A 71 -20.63 -40.52 -3.58
CA ASN A 71 -20.16 -41.84 -3.15
C ASN A 71 -21.02 -42.42 -2.02
N HIS A 72 -21.37 -41.61 -0.99
CA HIS A 72 -22.27 -42.05 0.08
C HIS A 72 -23.67 -42.38 -0.43
N LEU A 73 -24.23 -41.52 -1.30
CA LEU A 73 -25.56 -41.71 -1.89
C LEU A 73 -25.64 -42.96 -2.77
N SER A 74 -24.54 -43.32 -3.44
CA SER A 74 -24.48 -44.55 -4.25
C SER A 74 -24.60 -45.83 -3.42
N ARG A 75 -24.25 -45.77 -2.12
CA ARG A 75 -24.21 -46.93 -1.18
C ARG A 75 -23.34 -48.10 -1.66
N ILE A 76 -22.46 -47.88 -2.64
CA ILE A 76 -21.50 -48.88 -3.11
C ILE A 76 -20.32 -48.89 -2.13
N PRO A 77 -20.03 -50.00 -1.44
CA PRO A 77 -19.01 -50.04 -0.39
C PRO A 77 -17.62 -49.58 -0.85
N GLU A 78 -17.26 -49.92 -2.08
CA GLU A 78 -15.99 -49.51 -2.70
C GLU A 78 -15.91 -48.00 -2.94
N ASN A 79 -17.03 -47.35 -3.29
CA ASN A 79 -17.05 -45.89 -3.47
C ASN A 79 -16.93 -45.18 -2.12
N VAL A 80 -17.62 -45.68 -1.10
CA VAL A 80 -17.57 -45.12 0.25
C VAL A 80 -16.18 -45.26 0.86
N SER A 81 -15.46 -46.37 0.63
CA SER A 81 -14.09 -46.52 1.11
C SER A 81 -13.13 -45.50 0.49
N ARG A 82 -13.34 -45.10 -0.77
CA ARG A 82 -12.55 -44.03 -1.42
C ARG A 82 -12.78 -42.64 -0.81
N ASN A 83 -13.85 -42.41 -0.04
CA ASN A 83 -14.08 -41.13 0.63
C ASN A 83 -12.97 -40.76 1.60
N VAL A 84 -12.30 -41.75 2.20
CA VAL A 84 -11.14 -41.49 3.08
C VAL A 84 -10.04 -40.76 2.31
N GLY A 85 -9.76 -41.17 1.07
CA GLY A 85 -8.79 -40.50 0.20
C GLY A 85 -9.22 -39.08 -0.17
N LEU A 86 -10.49 -38.88 -0.53
CA LEU A 86 -11.03 -37.56 -0.86
C LEU A 86 -11.00 -36.61 0.34
N ILE A 87 -11.32 -37.09 1.54
CA ILE A 87 -11.24 -36.31 2.78
C ILE A 87 -9.80 -35.94 3.11
N ASN A 88 -8.85 -36.84 2.89
CA ASN A 88 -7.43 -36.52 3.03
C ASN A 88 -6.99 -35.43 2.04
N GLU A 89 -7.48 -35.44 0.81
CA GLU A 89 -7.23 -34.39 -0.17
C GLU A 89 -7.82 -33.04 0.28
N ILE A 90 -9.05 -33.04 0.81
CA ILE A 90 -9.69 -31.85 1.40
C ILE A 90 -8.83 -31.27 2.54
N ASN A 91 -8.36 -32.11 3.46
CA ASN A 91 -7.49 -31.69 4.57
C ASN A 91 -6.15 -31.11 4.07
N GLY A 92 -5.59 -31.70 3.02
CA GLY A 92 -4.40 -31.17 2.34
C GLY A 92 -4.65 -29.78 1.75
N ASN A 93 -5.79 -29.59 1.10
CA ASN A 93 -6.21 -28.29 0.56
C ASN A 93 -6.43 -27.24 1.66
N ILE A 94 -7.03 -27.59 2.80
CA ILE A 94 -7.14 -26.68 3.95
C ILE A 94 -5.75 -26.23 4.44
N SER A 95 -4.79 -27.15 4.50
CA SER A 95 -3.39 -26.82 4.86
C SER A 95 -2.75 -25.86 3.84
N ARG A 96 -3.04 -26.02 2.54
CA ARG A 96 -2.58 -25.09 1.49
C ARG A 96 -3.22 -23.71 1.62
N VAL A 97 -4.53 -23.66 1.91
CA VAL A 97 -5.25 -22.39 2.14
C VAL A 97 -4.65 -21.65 3.34
N MET A 98 -4.39 -22.36 4.44
CA MET A 98 -3.71 -21.77 5.60
C MET A 98 -2.35 -21.19 5.22
N LYS A 99 -1.55 -21.93 4.46
CA LYS A 99 -0.26 -21.43 3.95
C LYS A 99 -0.41 -20.16 3.12
N ILE A 100 -1.36 -20.12 2.18
CA ILE A 100 -1.63 -18.93 1.35
C ILE A 100 -1.92 -17.72 2.23
N TYR A 101 -2.75 -17.87 3.26
CA TYR A 101 -3.06 -16.78 4.18
C TYR A 101 -1.88 -16.38 5.05
N THR A 102 -1.07 -17.33 5.52
CA THR A 102 0.17 -17.03 6.25
C THR A 102 1.16 -16.25 5.38
N ASP A 103 1.41 -16.71 4.16
CA ASP A 103 2.28 -16.04 3.19
C ASP A 103 1.77 -14.61 2.93
N LEU A 104 0.45 -14.47 2.72
CA LEU A 104 -0.17 -13.18 2.45
C LEU A 104 -0.09 -12.20 3.64
N ALA A 105 -0.27 -12.69 4.86
CA ALA A 105 -0.13 -11.87 6.06
C ALA A 105 1.32 -11.38 6.25
N VAL A 106 2.29 -12.25 5.97
CA VAL A 106 3.72 -11.91 6.04
C VAL A 106 4.08 -10.87 4.98
N ASP A 107 3.62 -11.05 3.74
CA ASP A 107 3.91 -10.12 2.64
C ASP A 107 3.24 -8.76 2.87
N PHE A 108 2.02 -8.74 3.40
CA PHE A 108 1.34 -7.51 3.82
C PHE A 108 2.14 -6.77 4.91
N ALA A 109 2.59 -7.47 5.95
CA ALA A 109 3.37 -6.86 7.02
C ALA A 109 4.69 -6.26 6.51
N LYS A 110 5.40 -6.96 5.63
CA LYS A 110 6.65 -6.45 5.02
C LYS A 110 6.41 -5.17 4.22
N ASN A 111 5.39 -5.15 3.38
CA ASN A 111 5.11 -3.99 2.52
C ASN A 111 4.65 -2.78 3.35
N PHE A 112 3.95 -3.01 4.47
CA PHE A 112 3.56 -1.96 5.40
C PHE A 112 4.76 -1.36 6.16
N GLU A 113 5.67 -2.21 6.66
CA GLU A 113 6.90 -1.71 7.31
C GLU A 113 7.78 -0.94 6.33
N ALA A 114 7.90 -1.39 5.07
CA ALA A 114 8.62 -0.66 4.02
C ALA A 114 7.99 0.71 3.70
N ALA A 115 6.65 0.80 3.72
CA ALA A 115 5.93 2.06 3.55
C ALA A 115 6.19 3.04 4.71
N LYS A 116 6.27 2.52 5.94
CA LYS A 116 6.48 3.31 7.16
C LYS A 116 7.93 3.77 7.35
N SER A 117 8.90 2.98 6.90
CA SER A 117 10.31 3.28 7.11
C SER A 117 10.81 4.48 6.31
N GLY A 118 10.13 4.91 5.24
CA GLY A 118 10.44 6.16 4.52
C GLY A 118 11.93 6.41 4.25
N ASP A 119 12.74 5.36 4.16
CA ASP A 119 14.18 5.51 4.25
C ASP A 119 14.81 5.51 2.87
N THR A 120 15.67 6.50 2.76
CA THR A 120 16.35 6.98 1.59
C THR A 120 17.45 6.00 1.28
N THR A 121 17.24 5.04 0.37
CA THR A 121 18.39 4.43 -0.31
C THR A 121 18.92 5.45 -1.31
N ALA A 122 19.71 6.39 -0.78
CA ALA A 122 20.68 7.15 -1.52
C ALA A 122 21.59 6.13 -2.24
N THR A 123 21.35 5.94 -3.54
CA THR A 123 22.38 5.48 -4.46
C THR A 123 23.41 6.60 -4.56
N THR A 124 24.31 6.66 -3.59
CA THR A 124 25.53 7.45 -3.69
C THR A 124 26.46 6.77 -4.69
N SER A 125 26.20 6.93 -5.98
CA SER A 125 27.29 6.86 -6.97
C SER A 125 27.99 8.22 -6.98
N GLY A 126 28.71 8.51 -5.90
CA GLY A 126 29.69 9.59 -5.88
C GLY A 126 30.86 9.21 -6.79
N SER A 127 30.87 9.72 -8.02
CA SER A 127 31.89 9.38 -9.02
C SER A 127 32.35 10.59 -9.83
N TYR A 128 32.82 11.67 -9.21
CA TYR A 128 33.70 12.67 -9.87
C TYR A 128 34.28 13.60 -8.77
N GLY A 129 35.58 13.79 -8.57
CA GLY A 129 36.79 13.20 -9.13
C GLY A 129 37.97 13.65 -8.25
N CYS A 130 38.97 12.78 -8.05
CA CYS A 130 40.24 13.13 -7.42
C CYS A 130 41.25 13.42 -8.54
N GLY A 131 41.40 14.71 -8.88
CA GLY A 131 42.41 15.20 -9.82
C GLY A 131 43.59 15.78 -9.05
N GLN A 132 44.75 15.15 -9.21
CA GLN A 132 46.05 15.55 -8.67
C GLN A 132 46.50 16.92 -9.21
N SER A 133 47.26 17.69 -8.41
CA SER A 133 48.65 18.11 -8.72
C SER A 133 49.11 19.40 -8.02
N SER A 134 50.39 19.36 -7.61
CA SER A 134 51.38 20.43 -7.60
C SER A 134 51.33 21.51 -6.51
N CYS A 135 52.17 21.35 -5.48
CA CYS A 135 52.76 22.46 -4.73
C CYS A 135 54.26 22.52 -5.05
N GLY A 136 54.65 23.58 -5.77
CA GLY A 136 56.03 23.97 -5.99
C GLY A 136 56.20 25.45 -5.66
N SER A 137 57.02 25.73 -4.67
CA SER A 137 58.04 26.80 -4.56
C SER A 137 58.43 26.95 -3.09
#